data_AF-A0A4Z1R7W9-F1
#
_entry.id   AF-A0A4Z1R7W9-F1
#
_cell.length_a   1.000
_cell.length_b   1.000
_cell.length_c   1.000
_cell.angle_alpha   90.00
_cell.angle_beta   90.00
_cell.angle_gamma   90.00
#
_symmetry.space_group_name_H-M   'P 1'
#
loop_
_entity.id
_entity.type
_entity.pdbx_description
1 polymer ?
#
loop_
_entity_poly.entity_id
_entity_poly.type
_entity_poly.pdbx_seq_one_letter_code
_entity_poly.pdbx_strand_id
1 'polypeptide(L)'
;MIRAFKSSSNSTEIINLDRDAIRENHRNGRQTNIMFDTNILIAIESAYKTGQRHQELKNAGVLELARLIEKTSRYGVFISPAAAYQELPPARRGDVEAAFDRFLADYLPNFREDPNSIKVPYAGGKMDPEHFSALSLERQKAISCSYASLLAMNVIHRLEALNGLERFALYIDYCAEVLDLISLKELTIARYVFAPENGLTDQLRTRKVAITNNFVKLKKGGGKGLTPVKVLERIALNGANDLKLIAAADIVNNSREQFNFGIIEHDVWIATSDDKLYEFCCACPGYMGRERGGPLARYVETHTDIKGTRYWRDSIEIQQRRLEERYFTVDREKEMDSIVQSAFDIEADLLNGKADDFFRLRSWRSARVMHD
;
A
#
# COMPACT_ATOMS: atom_id res chain seq x y z
N MET A 1 7.37 3.11 16.77
CA MET A 1 7.87 1.73 16.99
C MET A 1 7.82 1.04 15.64
N ILE A 2 8.85 0.28 15.25
CA ILE A 2 8.83 -0.47 13.99
C ILE A 2 8.07 -1.78 14.20
N ARG A 3 7.18 -2.10 13.26
CA ARG A 3 6.50 -3.40 13.17
C ARG A 3 7.03 -4.13 11.94
N ALA A 4 7.29 -5.42 12.10
CA ALA A 4 7.59 -6.33 10.99
C ALA A 4 6.50 -7.39 10.94
N PHE A 5 5.78 -7.54 9.83
CA PHE A 5 4.58 -8.37 9.76
C PHE A 5 4.31 -8.92 8.35
N LYS A 6 3.46 -9.95 8.25
CA LYS A 6 3.01 -10.49 6.97
C LYS A 6 1.86 -9.69 6.37
N SER A 7 2.00 -9.28 5.11
CA SER A 7 0.89 -8.70 4.34
C SER A 7 -0.12 -9.76 3.91
N SER A 8 0.32 -11.00 3.71
CA SER A 8 -0.48 -12.16 3.34
C SER A 8 -0.06 -13.42 4.10
N SER A 9 -1.03 -14.19 4.57
CA SER A 9 -0.78 -15.44 5.29
C SER A 9 -1.95 -16.43 5.15
N ASN A 10 -1.84 -17.61 5.75
CA ASN A 10 -2.96 -18.54 5.89
C ASN A 10 -3.90 -18.20 7.07
N SER A 11 -3.65 -17.10 7.78
CA SER A 11 -4.45 -16.59 8.90
C SER A 11 -5.22 -15.34 8.49
N THR A 12 -6.38 -15.15 9.12
CA THR A 12 -7.15 -13.89 9.06
C THR A 12 -6.58 -12.81 9.99
N GLU A 13 -5.65 -13.18 10.89
CA GLU A 13 -4.96 -12.26 11.78
C GLU A 13 -3.57 -11.92 11.24
N ILE A 14 -3.10 -10.70 11.53
CA ILE A 14 -1.75 -10.28 11.16
C ILE A 14 -0.72 -10.99 12.02
N ILE A 15 0.22 -11.65 11.35
CA ILE A 15 1.34 -12.35 11.98
C ILE A 15 2.53 -11.39 12.03
N ASN A 16 3.07 -11.18 13.23
CA ASN A 16 4.26 -10.37 13.45
C ASN A 16 5.53 -11.23 13.38
N LEU A 17 6.61 -10.64 12.89
CA LEU A 17 7.90 -11.29 12.81
C LEU A 17 8.53 -11.38 14.19
N ASP A 18 8.92 -12.58 14.57
CA ASP A 18 9.72 -12.84 15.76
C ASP A 18 10.83 -13.87 15.47
N ARG A 19 11.57 -14.23 16.52
CA ARG A 19 12.67 -15.19 16.40
C ARG A 19 12.18 -16.58 15.98
N ASP A 20 11.02 -16.99 16.45
CA ASP A 20 10.54 -18.35 16.24
C ASP A 20 10.00 -18.51 14.83
N ALA A 21 9.33 -17.49 14.28
CA ALA A 21 8.98 -17.41 12.87
C ALA A 21 10.20 -17.56 11.95
N ILE A 22 11.30 -16.84 12.23
CA ILE A 22 12.54 -16.94 11.44
C ILE A 22 13.13 -18.35 11.48
N ARG A 23 13.18 -18.95 12.68
CA ARG A 23 13.70 -20.32 12.86
C ARG A 23 12.85 -21.35 12.16
N GLU A 24 11.54 -21.17 12.19
CA GLU A 24 10.59 -22.06 11.54
C GLU A 24 10.71 -22.00 10.02
N ASN A 25 10.85 -20.80 9.45
CA ASN A 25 11.14 -20.63 8.03
C ASN A 25 12.40 -21.40 7.62
N HIS A 26 13.49 -21.21 8.38
CA HIS A 26 14.75 -21.89 8.09
C HIS A 26 14.62 -23.42 8.16
N ARG A 27 13.91 -23.95 9.17
CA ARG A 27 13.63 -25.40 9.29
C ARG A 27 12.84 -25.95 8.11
N ASN A 28 11.94 -25.13 7.57
CA ASN A 28 11.13 -25.48 6.41
C ASN A 28 11.83 -25.20 5.07
N GLY A 29 13.12 -24.86 5.08
CA GLY A 29 13.90 -24.56 3.88
C GLY A 29 13.53 -23.24 3.20
N ARG A 30 12.86 -22.33 3.93
CA ARG A 30 12.45 -21.01 3.45
C ARG A 30 13.41 -19.92 3.93
N GLN A 31 13.62 -18.94 3.08
CA GLN A 31 14.38 -17.74 3.43
C GLN A 31 13.45 -16.67 3.98
N THR A 32 13.84 -16.02 5.08
CA THR A 32 13.07 -14.88 5.61
C THR A 32 13.50 -13.61 4.90
N ASN A 33 12.62 -13.00 4.10
CA ASN A 33 12.89 -11.74 3.42
C ASN A 33 12.16 -10.58 4.09
N ILE A 34 12.89 -9.58 4.59
CA ILE A 34 12.33 -8.41 5.26
C ILE A 34 12.40 -7.22 4.31
N MET A 35 11.27 -6.84 3.73
CA MET A 35 11.13 -5.65 2.90
C MET A 35 11.06 -4.40 3.78
N PHE A 36 12.02 -3.49 3.60
CA PHE A 36 12.04 -2.24 4.34
C PHE A 36 11.18 -1.20 3.63
N ASP A 37 10.31 -0.54 4.40
CA ASP A 37 9.62 0.68 4.00
C ASP A 37 10.61 1.87 3.96
N THR A 38 10.36 2.83 3.07
CA THR A 38 11.06 4.10 2.93
C THR A 38 11.24 4.84 4.25
N ASN A 39 10.25 4.77 5.16
CA ASN A 39 10.35 5.46 6.44
C ASN A 39 11.48 4.92 7.34
N ILE A 40 11.82 3.63 7.24
CA ILE A 40 12.92 3.03 8.01
C ILE A 40 14.25 3.58 7.48
N LEU A 41 14.42 3.60 6.16
CA LEU A 41 15.64 4.10 5.54
C LEU A 41 15.85 5.60 5.81
N ILE A 42 14.78 6.40 5.82
CA ILE A 42 14.84 7.81 6.20
C ILE A 42 15.23 7.98 7.67
N ALA A 43 14.73 7.14 8.57
CA ALA A 43 15.12 7.18 9.98
C ALA A 43 16.60 6.84 10.17
N ILE A 44 17.12 5.85 9.43
CA ILE A 44 18.54 5.51 9.41
C ILE A 44 19.36 6.69 8.88
N GLU A 45 19.02 7.24 7.71
CA GLU A 45 19.73 8.37 7.11
C GLU A 45 19.76 9.59 8.05
N SER A 46 18.64 9.91 8.70
CA SER A 46 18.57 11.02 9.67
C SER A 46 19.50 10.81 10.85
N ALA A 47 19.53 9.60 11.44
CA ALA A 47 20.37 9.29 12.58
C ALA A 47 21.87 9.41 12.27
N TYR A 48 22.28 9.14 11.03
CA TYR A 48 23.67 9.26 10.59
C TYR A 48 24.09 10.69 10.24
N LYS A 49 23.17 11.65 10.23
CA LYS A 49 23.47 13.09 10.08
C LYS A 49 23.74 13.77 11.42
N THR A 50 23.48 13.10 12.54
CA THR A 50 23.66 13.68 13.88
C THR A 50 24.78 13.00 14.66
N GLY A 51 25.25 13.66 15.72
CA GLY A 51 26.21 13.07 16.66
C GLY A 51 25.61 12.03 17.62
N GLN A 52 24.29 11.81 17.59
CA GLN A 52 23.57 10.97 18.55
C GLN A 52 22.91 9.73 17.91
N ARG A 53 23.50 9.21 16.83
CA ARG A 53 22.97 8.12 16.00
C ARG A 53 22.34 6.96 16.77
N HIS A 54 23.00 6.47 17.82
CA HIS A 54 22.52 5.31 18.58
C HIS A 54 21.20 5.60 19.30
N GLN A 55 21.06 6.78 19.89
CA GLN A 55 19.85 7.16 20.61
C GLN A 55 18.69 7.40 19.64
N GLU A 56 18.95 8.00 18.47
CA GLU A 56 17.93 8.23 17.44
C GLU A 56 17.40 6.92 16.84
N LEU A 57 18.30 6.00 16.49
CA LEU A 57 17.92 4.67 16.00
C LEU A 57 17.11 3.89 17.04
N LYS A 58 17.46 4.02 18.33
CA LYS A 58 16.72 3.41 19.44
C LYS A 58 15.30 4.00 19.54
N ASN A 59 15.18 5.33 19.50
CA ASN A 59 13.89 6.00 19.57
C ASN A 59 12.98 5.66 18.38
N ALA A 60 13.56 5.47 17.21
CA ALA A 60 12.84 5.03 16.01
C ALA A 60 12.41 3.55 16.07
N GLY A 61 13.00 2.74 16.95
CA GLY A 61 12.78 1.29 17.02
C GLY A 61 13.62 0.46 16.04
N VAL A 62 14.57 1.10 15.35
CA VAL A 62 15.44 0.45 14.35
C VAL A 62 16.40 -0.54 15.02
N LEU A 63 16.88 -0.22 16.22
CA LEU A 63 17.82 -1.09 16.93
C LEU A 63 17.19 -2.40 17.37
N GLU A 64 15.90 -2.42 17.72
CA GLU A 64 15.18 -3.63 18.08
C GLU A 64 15.09 -4.59 16.88
N LEU A 65 14.73 -4.06 15.70
CA LEU A 65 14.71 -4.83 14.46
C LEU A 65 16.14 -5.32 14.09
N ALA A 66 17.15 -4.45 14.18
CA ALA A 66 18.54 -4.82 13.92
C ALA A 66 19.01 -5.96 14.83
N ARG A 67 18.73 -5.88 16.14
CA ARG A 67 19.09 -6.93 17.10
C ARG A 67 18.38 -8.25 16.80
N LEU A 68 17.15 -8.23 16.31
CA LEU A 68 16.44 -9.43 15.89
C LEU A 68 17.16 -10.08 14.70
N ILE A 69 17.44 -9.29 13.65
CA ILE A 69 18.14 -9.74 12.43
C ILE A 69 19.52 -10.29 12.79
N GLU A 70 20.33 -9.54 13.54
CA GLU A 70 21.69 -9.94 13.90
C GLU A 70 21.73 -11.27 14.66
N LYS A 71 20.84 -11.44 15.65
CA LYS A 71 20.75 -12.67 16.44
C LYS A 71 20.25 -13.88 15.63
N THR A 72 19.67 -13.64 14.46
CA THR A 72 19.05 -14.67 13.63
C THR A 72 19.67 -14.77 12.22
N SER A 73 20.73 -14.02 11.95
CA SER A 73 21.42 -13.95 10.65
C SER A 73 21.80 -15.33 10.09
N ARG A 74 22.19 -16.27 10.97
CA ARG A 74 22.50 -17.67 10.61
C ARG A 74 21.32 -18.49 10.06
N TYR A 75 20.09 -17.96 10.12
CA TYR A 75 18.86 -18.66 9.72
C TYR A 75 18.31 -18.16 8.37
N GLY A 76 19.17 -17.62 7.49
CA GLY A 76 18.77 -17.21 6.14
C GLY A 76 17.81 -16.02 6.14
N VAL A 77 18.21 -14.94 6.82
CA VAL A 77 17.47 -13.67 6.85
C VAL A 77 18.05 -12.72 5.81
N PHE A 78 17.19 -12.06 5.04
CA PHE A 78 17.53 -11.11 4.00
C PHE A 78 16.81 -9.79 4.23
N ILE A 79 17.42 -8.69 3.80
CA ILE A 79 16.83 -7.35 3.83
C ILE A 79 16.65 -6.88 2.40
N SER A 80 15.43 -6.49 2.04
CA SER A 80 15.07 -5.99 0.70
C SER A 80 14.69 -4.52 0.74
N PRO A 81 15.63 -3.58 0.53
CA PRO A 81 15.36 -2.15 0.52
C PRO A 81 14.88 -1.61 -0.84
N ALA A 82 14.80 -2.46 -1.88
CA ALA A 82 14.55 -2.02 -3.26
C ALA A 82 13.24 -1.22 -3.42
N ALA A 83 12.16 -1.65 -2.77
CA ALA A 83 10.87 -0.94 -2.81
C ALA A 83 10.96 0.47 -2.22
N ALA A 84 11.70 0.63 -1.12
CA ALA A 84 11.93 1.92 -0.49
C ALA A 84 12.75 2.88 -1.36
N TYR A 85 13.79 2.36 -2.02
CA TYR A 85 14.61 3.18 -2.91
C TYR A 85 13.85 3.72 -4.13
N GLN A 86 12.82 3.01 -4.60
CA GLN A 86 11.98 3.48 -5.70
C GLN A 86 11.08 4.66 -5.31
N GLU A 87 10.83 4.90 -4.03
CA GLU A 87 9.98 6.00 -3.56
C GLU A 87 10.77 7.27 -3.21
N LEU A 88 12.08 7.13 -2.99
CA LEU A 88 12.93 8.26 -2.67
C LEU A 88 13.10 9.17 -3.89
N PRO A 89 13.14 10.51 -3.67
CA PRO A 89 13.58 11.42 -4.70
C PRO A 89 14.97 11.01 -5.23
N PRO A 90 15.18 11.09 -6.56
CA PRO A 90 16.43 10.74 -7.22
C PRO A 90 17.69 11.23 -6.49
N ALA A 91 17.70 12.50 -6.08
CA ALA A 91 18.84 13.15 -5.44
C ALA A 91 19.20 12.58 -4.05
N ARG A 92 18.22 12.00 -3.33
CA ARG A 92 18.41 11.53 -1.95
C ARG A 92 18.88 10.09 -1.86
N ARG A 93 18.73 9.32 -2.93
CA ARG A 93 18.95 7.88 -2.91
C ARG A 93 20.39 7.52 -2.53
N GLY A 94 21.39 8.23 -3.06
CA GLY A 94 22.80 7.98 -2.74
C GLY A 94 23.14 8.19 -1.26
N ASP A 95 22.65 9.28 -0.65
CA ASP A 95 22.86 9.56 0.77
C ASP A 95 22.21 8.50 1.67
N VAL A 96 20.99 8.06 1.29
CA VAL A 96 20.25 7.03 2.03
C VAL A 96 20.92 5.66 1.90
N GLU A 97 21.35 5.28 0.70
CA GLU A 97 22.11 4.05 0.46
C GLU A 97 23.43 4.04 1.26
N ALA A 98 24.20 5.14 1.25
CA ALA A 98 25.44 5.25 2.01
C ALA A 98 25.22 5.20 3.53
N ALA A 99 24.13 5.79 4.05
CA ALA A 99 23.77 5.67 5.46
C ALA A 99 23.34 4.25 5.82
N PHE A 100 22.60 3.57 4.93
CA PHE A 100 22.17 2.19 5.11
C PHE A 100 23.36 1.23 5.15
N ASP A 101 24.31 1.34 4.21
CA ASP A 101 25.54 0.52 4.20
C ASP A 101 26.34 0.68 5.51
N ARG A 102 26.47 1.91 6.04
CA ARG A 102 27.12 2.15 7.33
C ARG A 102 26.33 1.56 8.50
N PHE A 103 25.01 1.63 8.46
CA PHE A 103 24.15 1.02 9.46
C PHE A 103 24.31 -0.51 9.51
N LEU A 104 24.37 -1.17 8.35
CA LEU A 104 24.64 -2.61 8.28
C LEU A 104 25.99 -2.94 8.94
N ALA A 105 27.04 -2.17 8.63
CA ALA A 105 28.37 -2.39 9.21
C ALA A 105 28.43 -2.15 10.73
N ASP A 106 27.78 -1.09 11.23
CA ASP A 106 27.81 -0.72 12.65
C ASP A 106 26.94 -1.64 13.53
N TYR A 107 25.79 -2.09 13.03
CA TYR A 107 24.75 -2.74 13.85
C TYR A 107 24.42 -4.19 13.45
N LEU A 108 24.86 -4.63 12.27
CA LEU A 108 24.66 -5.98 11.75
C LEU A 108 26.00 -6.58 11.25
N PRO A 109 27.07 -6.62 12.06
CA PRO A 109 28.40 -7.00 11.60
C PRO A 109 28.53 -8.46 11.16
N ASN A 110 27.62 -9.35 11.60
CA ASN A 110 27.59 -10.76 11.16
C ASN A 110 26.60 -11.01 10.02
N PHE A 111 25.79 -10.01 9.65
CA PHE A 111 24.90 -10.10 8.51
C PHE A 111 25.70 -10.08 7.21
N ARG A 112 25.31 -10.92 6.26
CA ARG A 112 25.89 -10.96 4.92
C ARG A 112 24.74 -10.94 3.92
N GLU A 113 24.87 -10.09 2.91
CA GLU A 113 23.92 -10.09 1.78
C GLU A 113 24.02 -11.40 0.98
N ASP A 114 22.97 -11.67 0.20
CA ASP A 114 23.01 -12.76 -0.77
C ASP A 114 24.17 -12.52 -1.77
N PRO A 115 24.96 -13.55 -2.12
CA PRO A 115 26.02 -13.40 -3.12
C PRO A 115 25.50 -12.97 -4.50
N ASN A 116 24.20 -13.15 -4.79
CA ASN A 116 23.55 -12.72 -6.02
C ASN A 116 22.88 -11.34 -5.92
N SER A 117 22.98 -10.64 -4.79
CA SER A 117 22.48 -9.28 -4.66
C SER A 117 23.18 -8.36 -5.67
N ILE A 118 22.40 -7.74 -6.55
CA ILE A 118 22.90 -6.75 -7.52
C ILE A 118 22.48 -5.34 -7.13
N LYS A 119 23.46 -4.43 -7.06
CA LYS A 119 23.19 -3.00 -6.99
C LYS A 119 22.80 -2.51 -8.37
N VAL A 120 21.53 -2.13 -8.55
CA VAL A 120 21.06 -1.53 -9.80
C VAL A 120 21.54 -0.07 -9.84
N PRO A 121 22.38 0.34 -10.81
CA PRO A 121 22.87 1.71 -10.90
C PRO A 121 21.71 2.69 -11.11
N TYR A 122 21.81 3.86 -10.48
CA TYR A 122 20.79 4.90 -10.60
C TYR A 122 21.37 6.17 -11.23
N ALA A 123 20.66 6.73 -12.21
CA ALA A 123 21.00 8.03 -12.81
C ALA A 123 20.45 9.13 -11.90
N GLY A 124 21.31 10.02 -11.38
CA GLY A 124 20.91 11.10 -10.47
C GLY A 124 19.77 11.97 -11.02
N GLY A 125 19.16 12.78 -10.13
CA GLY A 125 18.03 13.63 -10.52
C GLY A 125 17.71 14.73 -9.51
N LYS A 126 16.48 15.27 -9.57
CA LYS A 126 16.06 16.41 -8.74
C LYS A 126 15.70 16.00 -7.30
N MET A 127 15.67 17.00 -6.40
CA MET A 127 15.28 16.86 -4.99
C MET A 127 13.76 16.77 -4.77
N ASP A 128 12.98 17.31 -5.71
CA ASP A 128 11.53 17.41 -5.55
C ASP A 128 10.86 16.02 -5.64
N PRO A 129 9.80 15.76 -4.84
CA PRO A 129 9.00 14.56 -4.99
C PRO A 129 8.45 14.46 -6.42
N GLU A 130 8.64 13.31 -7.06
CA GLU A 130 8.18 13.10 -8.43
C GLU A 130 6.65 13.15 -8.48
N HIS A 131 6.09 13.93 -9.41
CA HIS A 131 4.68 13.85 -9.78
C HIS A 131 4.43 12.56 -10.55
N PHE A 132 3.18 12.09 -10.62
CA PHE A 132 2.83 10.89 -11.39
C PHE A 132 3.32 10.99 -12.86
N SER A 133 3.12 12.15 -13.49
CA SER A 133 3.60 12.45 -14.84
C SER A 133 5.13 12.46 -15.01
N ALA A 134 5.89 12.60 -13.92
CA ALA A 134 7.35 12.59 -13.93
C ALA A 134 7.96 11.20 -13.71
N LEU A 135 7.14 10.20 -13.35
CA LEU A 135 7.58 8.81 -13.19
C LEU A 135 7.94 8.20 -14.55
N SER A 136 8.80 7.18 -14.55
CA SER A 136 9.01 6.36 -15.75
C SER A 136 7.71 5.67 -16.16
N LEU A 137 7.56 5.37 -17.46
CA LEU A 137 6.36 4.70 -17.98
C LEU A 137 6.09 3.37 -17.27
N GLU A 138 7.12 2.60 -16.96
CA GLU A 138 6.99 1.35 -16.19
C GLU A 138 6.39 1.58 -14.80
N ARG A 139 6.86 2.64 -14.10
CA ARG A 139 6.31 3.00 -12.79
C ARG A 139 4.89 3.54 -12.90
N GLN A 140 4.59 4.35 -13.91
CA GLN A 140 3.23 4.80 -14.19
C GLN A 140 2.30 3.60 -14.39
N LYS A 141 2.66 2.65 -15.24
CA LYS A 141 1.89 1.41 -15.46
C LYS A 141 1.69 0.64 -14.14
N ALA A 142 2.75 0.46 -13.37
CA ALA A 142 2.71 -0.32 -12.13
C ALA A 142 1.75 0.25 -11.06
N ILE A 143 1.60 1.58 -10.97
CA ILE A 143 0.79 2.21 -9.91
C ILE A 143 -0.48 2.92 -10.40
N SER A 144 -0.65 3.06 -11.72
CA SER A 144 -1.74 3.85 -12.35
C SER A 144 -3.12 3.49 -11.81
N CYS A 145 -3.44 2.20 -11.69
CA CYS A 145 -4.75 1.79 -11.21
C CYS A 145 -5.00 2.25 -9.76
N SER A 146 -4.04 2.01 -8.86
CA SER A 146 -4.15 2.45 -7.46
C SER A 146 -4.18 3.98 -7.38
N TYR A 147 -3.36 4.67 -8.17
CA TYR A 147 -3.29 6.12 -8.22
C TYR A 147 -4.62 6.75 -8.67
N ALA A 148 -5.13 6.35 -9.85
CA ALA A 148 -6.38 6.86 -10.40
C ALA A 148 -7.57 6.54 -9.49
N SER A 149 -7.58 5.34 -8.89
CA SER A 149 -8.60 4.92 -7.94
C SER A 149 -8.60 5.77 -6.67
N LEU A 150 -7.45 5.97 -6.03
CA LEU A 150 -7.33 6.79 -4.82
C LEU A 150 -7.59 8.27 -5.10
N LEU A 151 -7.23 8.77 -6.28
CA LEU A 151 -7.53 10.13 -6.70
C LEU A 151 -9.05 10.34 -6.84
N ALA A 152 -9.73 9.45 -7.57
CA ALA A 152 -11.19 9.45 -7.68
C ALA A 152 -11.88 9.35 -6.31
N MET A 153 -11.44 8.44 -5.45
CA MET A 153 -11.96 8.30 -4.09
C MET A 153 -11.87 9.63 -3.31
N ASN A 154 -10.74 10.32 -3.40
CA ASN A 154 -10.54 11.59 -2.70
C ASN A 154 -11.40 12.73 -3.28
N VAL A 155 -11.67 12.74 -4.59
CA VAL A 155 -12.64 13.68 -5.20
C VAL A 155 -14.04 13.40 -4.66
N ILE A 156 -14.49 12.14 -4.77
CA ILE A 156 -15.81 11.70 -4.31
C ILE A 156 -16.02 11.98 -2.81
N HIS A 157 -14.97 11.80 -2.00
CA HIS A 157 -15.00 12.08 -0.55
C HIS A 157 -15.43 13.52 -0.22
N ARG A 158 -15.10 14.48 -1.09
CA ARG A 158 -15.38 15.91 -0.92
C ARG A 158 -16.78 16.31 -1.39
N LEU A 159 -17.53 15.41 -2.02
CA LEU A 159 -18.89 15.69 -2.48
C LEU A 159 -19.85 15.67 -1.27
N GLU A 160 -20.06 16.84 -0.66
CA GLU A 160 -20.82 16.99 0.60
C GLU A 160 -22.29 16.56 0.50
N ALA A 161 -22.90 16.68 -0.69
CA ALA A 161 -24.31 16.32 -0.91
C ALA A 161 -24.58 14.80 -0.87
N LEU A 162 -23.55 13.97 -0.96
CA LEU A 162 -23.69 12.51 -1.01
C LEU A 162 -23.47 11.90 0.37
N ASN A 163 -24.30 10.92 0.73
CA ASN A 163 -24.07 10.07 1.89
C ASN A 163 -22.98 9.02 1.62
N GLY A 164 -22.55 8.32 2.67
CA GLY A 164 -21.46 7.34 2.57
C GLY A 164 -21.70 6.22 1.54
N LEU A 165 -22.94 5.71 1.46
CA LEU A 165 -23.29 4.63 0.54
C LEU A 165 -23.32 5.14 -0.91
N GLU A 166 -23.86 6.34 -1.13
CA GLU A 166 -23.87 7.00 -2.44
C GLU A 166 -22.45 7.26 -2.95
N ARG A 167 -21.55 7.73 -2.08
CA ARG A 167 -20.12 7.88 -2.41
C ARG A 167 -19.48 6.55 -2.78
N PHE A 168 -19.77 5.48 -2.03
CA PHE A 168 -19.24 4.16 -2.33
C PHE A 168 -19.76 3.60 -3.66
N ALA A 169 -21.04 3.75 -3.95
CA ALA A 169 -21.69 3.36 -5.20
C ALA A 169 -21.07 4.07 -6.42
N LEU A 170 -20.88 5.39 -6.32
CA LEU A 170 -20.23 6.21 -7.33
C LEU A 170 -18.78 5.78 -7.57
N TYR A 171 -18.06 5.48 -6.49
CA TYR A 171 -16.67 5.04 -6.56
C TYR A 171 -16.50 3.67 -7.22
N ILE A 172 -17.31 2.67 -6.84
CA ILE A 172 -17.21 1.34 -7.45
C ILE A 172 -17.60 1.36 -8.93
N ASP A 173 -18.56 2.21 -9.32
CA ASP A 173 -18.92 2.39 -10.72
C ASP A 173 -17.77 3.00 -11.52
N TYR A 174 -17.04 3.97 -10.96
CA TYR A 174 -15.82 4.49 -11.58
C TYR A 174 -14.76 3.40 -11.76
N CYS A 175 -14.47 2.61 -10.72
CA CYS A 175 -13.53 1.49 -10.81
C CYS A 175 -13.98 0.44 -11.86
N ALA A 176 -15.28 0.19 -11.96
CA ALA A 176 -15.85 -0.77 -12.88
C ALA A 176 -15.83 -0.29 -14.34
N GLU A 177 -16.25 0.94 -14.60
CA GLU A 177 -16.48 1.46 -15.94
C GLU A 177 -15.30 2.20 -16.55
N VAL A 178 -14.42 2.79 -15.72
CA VAL A 178 -13.30 3.64 -16.19
C VAL A 178 -11.97 2.92 -16.05
N LEU A 179 -11.71 2.31 -14.90
CA LEU A 179 -10.46 1.57 -14.68
C LEU A 179 -10.54 0.12 -15.18
N ASP A 180 -11.77 -0.35 -15.45
CA ASP A 180 -12.07 -1.75 -15.72
C ASP A 180 -11.36 -2.68 -14.72
N LEU A 181 -11.22 -2.28 -13.45
CA LEU A 181 -10.57 -3.07 -12.39
C LEU A 181 -11.18 -2.72 -11.04
N ILE A 182 -11.61 -3.75 -10.31
CA ILE A 182 -12.08 -3.62 -8.93
C ILE A 182 -11.09 -4.38 -8.05
N SER A 183 -10.30 -3.64 -7.27
CA SER A 183 -9.37 -4.22 -6.31
C SER A 183 -9.95 -4.17 -4.90
N LEU A 184 -9.85 -5.28 -4.18
CA LEU A 184 -10.35 -5.39 -2.80
C LEU A 184 -9.62 -4.46 -1.84
N LYS A 185 -8.35 -4.13 -2.10
CA LYS A 185 -7.57 -3.20 -1.27
C LYS A 185 -8.18 -1.80 -1.33
N GLU A 186 -8.31 -1.26 -2.53
CA GLU A 186 -8.87 0.05 -2.82
C GLU A 186 -10.36 0.14 -2.41
N LEU A 187 -11.16 -0.90 -2.68
CA LEU A 187 -12.54 -0.97 -2.19
C LEU A 187 -12.62 -0.95 -0.67
N THR A 188 -11.74 -1.66 0.03
CA THR A 188 -11.72 -1.66 1.49
C THR A 188 -11.38 -0.27 2.01
N ILE A 189 -10.37 0.40 1.43
CA ILE A 189 -10.03 1.78 1.77
C ILE A 189 -11.26 2.69 1.61
N ALA A 190 -11.91 2.65 0.45
CA ALA A 190 -13.10 3.45 0.18
C ALA A 190 -14.24 3.15 1.17
N ARG A 191 -14.46 1.88 1.54
CA ARG A 191 -15.46 1.50 2.55
C ARG A 191 -15.18 2.18 3.89
N TYR A 192 -13.94 2.23 4.36
CA TYR A 192 -13.60 2.94 5.59
C TYR A 192 -13.70 4.47 5.46
N VAL A 193 -13.22 5.01 4.34
CA VAL A 193 -13.20 6.46 4.08
C VAL A 193 -14.62 7.04 4.00
N PHE A 194 -15.56 6.33 3.37
CA PHE A 194 -16.94 6.79 3.22
C PHE A 194 -17.87 6.34 4.33
N ALA A 195 -17.42 5.48 5.25
CA ALA A 195 -18.25 5.01 6.35
C ALA A 195 -18.83 6.19 7.14
N PRO A 196 -20.07 6.10 7.62
CA PRO A 196 -20.60 7.11 8.53
C PRO A 196 -19.98 6.96 9.93
N GLU A 197 -20.17 7.95 10.81
CA GLU A 197 -19.61 7.94 12.18
C GLU A 197 -20.49 7.21 13.21
N ASN A 198 -21.76 6.97 12.87
CA ASN A 198 -22.74 6.34 13.73
C ASN A 198 -22.51 4.81 13.82
N GLY A 199 -22.76 4.26 15.01
CA GLY A 199 -22.75 2.81 15.23
C GLY A 199 -21.37 2.15 15.29
N LEU A 200 -20.27 2.87 15.07
CA LEU A 200 -18.93 2.27 15.04
C LEU A 200 -18.49 1.79 16.44
N THR A 201 -18.01 0.56 16.52
CA THR A 201 -17.24 0.05 17.67
C THR A 201 -15.89 0.77 17.77
N ASP A 202 -15.24 0.73 18.94
CA ASP A 202 -13.95 1.40 19.15
C ASP A 202 -12.84 0.85 18.22
N GLN A 203 -12.82 -0.47 18.01
CA GLN A 203 -11.89 -1.12 17.08
C GLN A 203 -12.11 -0.64 15.65
N LEU A 204 -13.37 -0.55 15.22
CA LEU A 204 -13.70 -0.08 13.88
C LEU A 204 -13.40 1.40 13.69
N ARG A 205 -13.66 2.22 14.72
CA ARG A 205 -13.31 3.64 14.76
C ARG A 205 -11.80 3.83 14.64
N THR A 206 -11.01 3.01 15.33
CA THR A 206 -9.54 3.03 15.26
C THR A 206 -9.06 2.77 13.84
N ARG A 207 -9.54 1.69 13.20
CA ARG A 207 -9.21 1.36 11.81
C ARG A 207 -9.64 2.43 10.83
N LYS A 208 -10.86 2.95 10.99
CA LYS A 208 -11.37 4.06 10.17
C LYS A 208 -10.46 5.27 10.23
N VAL A 209 -10.09 5.70 11.43
CA VAL A 209 -9.21 6.85 11.63
C VAL A 209 -7.82 6.60 11.02
N ALA A 210 -7.26 5.41 11.23
CA ALA A 210 -5.96 5.05 10.66
C ALA A 210 -5.97 5.09 9.11
N ILE A 211 -6.94 4.40 8.48
CA ILE A 211 -7.08 4.32 7.03
C ILE A 211 -7.38 5.71 6.44
N THR A 212 -8.32 6.46 7.00
CA THR A 212 -8.64 7.82 6.54
C THR A 212 -7.42 8.73 6.65
N ASN A 213 -6.67 8.65 7.76
CA ASN A 213 -5.46 9.45 7.93
C ASN A 213 -4.32 9.03 7.00
N ASN A 214 -4.36 7.83 6.41
CA ASN A 214 -3.33 7.37 5.47
C ASN A 214 -3.66 7.79 4.03
N PHE A 215 -4.91 7.61 3.62
CA PHE A 215 -5.31 7.72 2.21
C PHE A 215 -6.11 8.99 1.86
N VAL A 216 -6.39 9.86 2.84
CA VAL A 216 -7.15 11.11 2.63
C VAL A 216 -6.43 12.34 3.19
N LYS A 217 -5.37 12.16 3.98
CA LYS A 217 -4.67 13.26 4.66
C LYS A 217 -3.17 13.21 4.45
N LEU A 218 -2.57 14.38 4.25
CA LEU A 218 -1.12 14.55 4.36
C LEU A 218 -0.70 14.69 5.82
N LYS A 219 0.54 14.27 6.12
CA LYS A 219 1.20 14.57 7.41
C LYS A 219 1.27 16.09 7.61
N LYS A 220 1.29 16.54 8.87
CA LYS A 220 1.33 17.98 9.21
C LYS A 220 2.47 18.68 8.47
N GLY A 221 2.16 19.77 7.76
CA GLY A 221 3.13 20.50 6.93
C GLY A 221 3.37 19.92 5.53
N GLY A 222 2.92 18.70 5.23
CA GLY A 222 3.08 18.05 3.92
C GLY A 222 2.30 18.71 2.78
N GLY A 223 1.28 19.52 3.09
CA GLY A 223 0.55 20.34 2.13
C GLY A 223 1.00 21.80 2.04
N LYS A 224 2.05 22.21 2.78
CA LYS A 224 2.45 23.61 2.84
C LYS A 224 2.94 24.08 1.47
N GLY A 225 2.34 25.15 0.95
CA GLY A 225 2.67 25.72 -0.36
C GLY A 225 2.08 24.96 -1.56
N LEU A 226 1.26 23.93 -1.35
CA LEU A 226 0.58 23.19 -2.41
C LEU A 226 -0.83 23.71 -2.64
N THR A 227 -1.26 23.72 -3.90
CA THR A 227 -2.67 23.96 -4.25
C THR A 227 -3.55 22.79 -3.79
N PRO A 228 -4.88 22.97 -3.63
CA PRO A 228 -5.79 21.88 -3.25
C PRO A 228 -5.71 20.66 -4.19
N VAL A 229 -5.47 20.89 -5.49
CA VAL A 229 -5.27 19.84 -6.49
C VAL A 229 -3.96 19.10 -6.25
N LYS A 230 -2.84 19.82 -6.07
CA LYS A 230 -1.54 19.19 -5.76
C LYS A 230 -1.53 18.43 -4.45
N VAL A 231 -2.35 18.84 -3.48
CA VAL A 231 -2.57 18.06 -2.25
C VAL A 231 -3.22 16.71 -2.58
N LEU A 232 -4.23 16.67 -3.44
CA LEU A 232 -4.91 15.44 -3.84
C LEU A 232 -4.00 14.47 -4.59
N GLU A 233 -3.29 14.97 -5.61
CA GLU A 233 -2.30 14.19 -6.35
C GLU A 233 -1.27 13.56 -5.40
N ARG A 234 -0.76 14.34 -4.44
CA ARG A 234 0.23 13.85 -3.47
C ARG A 234 -0.33 12.79 -2.52
N ILE A 235 -1.58 12.95 -2.07
CA ILE A 235 -2.26 11.95 -1.24
C ILE A 235 -2.39 10.64 -2.01
N ALA A 236 -2.92 10.70 -3.24
CA ALA A 236 -3.14 9.53 -4.08
C ALA A 236 -1.83 8.83 -4.44
N LEU A 237 -0.78 9.57 -4.76
CA LEU A 237 0.52 9.02 -5.12
C LEU A 237 1.21 8.33 -3.94
N ASN A 238 1.16 8.93 -2.74
CA ASN A 238 1.67 8.28 -1.54
C ASN A 238 0.93 6.98 -1.27
N GLY A 239 -0.40 7.01 -1.29
CA GLY A 239 -1.22 5.81 -1.08
C GLY A 239 -1.00 4.72 -2.14
N ALA A 240 -0.76 5.10 -3.40
CA ALA A 240 -0.46 4.14 -4.46
C ALA A 240 0.90 3.45 -4.24
N ASN A 241 1.90 4.16 -3.71
CA ASN A 241 3.20 3.57 -3.34
C ASN A 241 3.07 2.61 -2.14
N ASP A 242 2.30 2.98 -1.12
CA ASP A 242 1.99 2.08 0.01
C ASP A 242 1.34 0.77 -0.49
N LEU A 243 0.38 0.86 -1.42
CA LEU A 243 -0.30 -0.30 -2.00
C LEU A 243 0.59 -1.14 -2.91
N LYS A 244 1.56 -0.51 -3.59
CA LYS A 244 2.60 -1.17 -4.39
C LYS A 244 3.56 -1.96 -3.50
N LEU A 245 3.98 -1.42 -2.35
CA LEU A 245 4.81 -2.14 -1.37
C LEU A 245 4.11 -3.43 -0.91
N ILE A 246 2.82 -3.32 -0.56
CA ILE A 246 1.99 -4.47 -0.18
C ILE A 246 1.86 -5.49 -1.32
N ALA A 247 1.60 -5.03 -2.55
CA ALA A 247 1.49 -5.91 -3.71
C ALA A 247 2.80 -6.64 -4.00
N ALA A 248 3.94 -5.94 -3.94
CA ALA A 248 5.25 -6.53 -4.15
C ALA A 248 5.54 -7.60 -3.08
N ALA A 249 5.22 -7.33 -1.81
CA ALA A 249 5.37 -8.31 -0.75
C ALA A 249 4.53 -9.58 -1.02
N ASP A 250 3.25 -9.43 -1.39
CA ASP A 250 2.40 -10.58 -1.72
C ASP A 250 2.89 -11.37 -2.93
N ILE A 251 3.30 -10.66 -3.99
CA ILE A 251 3.77 -11.30 -5.22
C ILE A 251 5.00 -12.13 -4.89
N VAL A 252 6.01 -11.55 -4.24
CA VAL A 252 7.24 -12.28 -3.88
C VAL A 252 6.94 -13.46 -2.94
N ASN A 253 6.01 -13.29 -2.00
CA ASN A 253 5.61 -14.36 -1.07
C ASN A 253 4.89 -15.52 -1.75
N ASN A 254 4.23 -15.29 -2.89
CA ASN A 254 3.47 -16.30 -3.63
C ASN A 254 4.14 -16.75 -4.94
N SER A 255 5.07 -15.97 -5.48
CA SER A 255 5.88 -16.35 -6.62
C SER A 255 6.93 -17.31 -6.13
N ARG A 256 6.84 -18.57 -6.57
CA ARG A 256 7.97 -19.49 -6.53
C ARG A 256 8.99 -18.97 -7.53
N GLU A 257 9.82 -18.01 -7.14
CA GLU A 257 10.88 -17.53 -8.01
C GLU A 257 11.79 -18.73 -8.34
N GLN A 258 11.68 -19.19 -9.59
CA GLN A 258 12.60 -20.16 -10.16
C GLN A 258 13.85 -19.38 -10.55
N PHE A 259 14.77 -19.21 -9.62
CA PHE A 259 16.11 -18.76 -9.98
C PHE A 259 16.84 -19.93 -10.65
N ASN A 260 17.73 -19.64 -11.60
CA ASN A 260 18.51 -20.64 -12.36
C ASN A 260 19.45 -21.53 -11.49
N PHE A 261 19.37 -21.44 -10.16
CA PHE A 261 20.10 -22.23 -9.19
C PHE A 261 19.20 -23.07 -8.25
N GLY A 262 17.87 -23.07 -8.44
CA GLY A 262 16.91 -23.86 -7.67
C GLY A 262 15.61 -23.11 -7.32
N ILE A 263 14.69 -23.79 -6.65
CA ILE A 263 13.48 -23.17 -6.08
C ILE A 263 13.84 -22.74 -4.65
N ILE A 264 14.08 -21.45 -4.43
CA ILE A 264 14.19 -20.88 -3.09
C ILE A 264 12.84 -20.27 -2.76
N GLU A 265 12.16 -20.83 -1.75
CA GLU A 265 10.91 -20.23 -1.25
C GLU A 265 11.26 -19.10 -0.28
N HIS A 266 10.81 -17.88 -0.61
CA HIS A 266 10.89 -16.74 0.30
C HIS A 266 9.62 -16.65 1.14
N ASP A 267 9.78 -16.30 2.41
CA ASP A 267 8.70 -15.85 3.28
C ASP A 267 8.89 -14.35 3.55
N VAL A 268 7.97 -13.54 3.04
CA VAL A 268 8.15 -12.08 2.94
C VAL A 268 7.44 -11.34 4.06
N TRP A 269 8.16 -10.40 4.67
CA TRP A 269 7.71 -9.59 5.79
C TRP A 269 7.91 -8.11 5.47
N ILE A 270 6.92 -7.27 5.75
CA ILE A 270 7.03 -5.82 5.62
C ILE A 270 7.49 -5.26 6.96
N ALA A 271 8.58 -4.50 6.96
CA ALA A 271 9.02 -3.71 8.10
C ALA A 271 8.70 -2.22 7.87
N THR A 272 7.91 -1.62 8.77
CA THR A 272 7.51 -0.21 8.69
C THR A 272 7.36 0.40 10.08
N SER A 273 7.57 1.72 10.18
CA SER A 273 7.15 2.53 11.33
C SER A 273 5.81 3.23 11.14
N ASP A 274 5.13 3.04 10.00
CA ASP A 274 3.81 3.62 9.75
C ASP A 274 2.71 2.72 10.32
N ASP A 275 2.23 3.07 11.53
CA ASP A 275 1.15 2.35 12.18
C ASP A 275 -0.13 2.33 11.32
N LYS A 276 -0.34 3.31 10.42
CA LYS A 276 -1.54 3.33 9.59
C LYS A 276 -1.52 2.26 8.50
N LEU A 277 -0.33 1.96 7.96
CA LEU A 277 -0.14 0.88 7.00
C LEU A 277 -0.38 -0.50 7.65
N TYR A 278 0.07 -0.66 8.90
CA TYR A 278 -0.21 -1.84 9.71
C TYR A 278 -1.72 -2.02 9.94
N GLU A 279 -2.41 -0.97 10.40
CA GLU A 279 -3.86 -1.04 10.64
C GLU A 279 -4.67 -1.31 9.37
N PHE A 280 -4.21 -0.81 8.21
CA PHE A 280 -4.81 -1.19 6.92
C PHE A 280 -4.65 -2.69 6.64
N CYS A 281 -3.47 -3.26 6.84
CA CYS A 281 -3.24 -4.69 6.65
C CYS A 281 -4.10 -5.53 7.62
N CYS A 282 -4.35 -5.06 8.83
CA CYS A 282 -5.29 -5.69 9.76
C CYS A 282 -6.74 -5.67 9.25
N ALA A 283 -7.15 -4.64 8.50
CA ALA A 283 -8.50 -4.50 7.96
C ALA A 283 -8.70 -5.25 6.62
N CYS A 284 -7.61 -5.50 5.88
CA CYS A 284 -7.63 -6.20 4.60
C CYS A 284 -6.47 -7.21 4.50
N PRO A 285 -6.43 -8.25 5.35
CA PRO A 285 -5.32 -9.19 5.35
C PRO A 285 -5.31 -10.02 4.06
N GLY A 286 -4.12 -10.27 3.53
CA GLY A 286 -3.92 -11.12 2.36
C GLY A 286 -4.04 -12.58 2.73
N TYR A 287 -4.58 -13.39 1.83
CA TYR A 287 -4.76 -14.81 2.04
C TYR A 287 -3.91 -15.63 1.07
N MET A 288 -3.13 -16.55 1.63
CA MET A 288 -2.38 -17.53 0.85
C MET A 288 -3.16 -18.85 0.78
N GLY A 289 -3.86 -19.09 -0.33
CA GLY A 289 -4.53 -20.35 -0.62
C GLY A 289 -4.79 -20.55 -2.11
N ARG A 290 -4.43 -21.72 -2.65
CA ARG A 290 -4.52 -22.03 -4.10
C ARG A 290 -5.94 -22.03 -4.67
N GLU A 291 -6.96 -22.21 -3.83
CA GLU A 291 -8.36 -22.36 -4.26
C GLU A 291 -9.16 -21.05 -4.24
N ARG A 292 -8.57 -19.93 -3.78
CA ARG A 292 -9.28 -18.65 -3.63
C ARG A 292 -8.47 -17.49 -4.20
N GLY A 293 -8.70 -17.13 -5.46
CA GLY A 293 -8.32 -15.80 -6.00
C GLY A 293 -6.83 -15.55 -6.29
N GLY A 294 -5.95 -16.54 -6.13
CA GLY A 294 -4.53 -16.43 -6.49
C GLY A 294 -3.67 -15.61 -5.52
N PRO A 295 -2.44 -15.20 -5.93
CA PRO A 295 -1.43 -14.61 -5.05
C PRO A 295 -1.81 -13.25 -4.44
N LEU A 296 -2.87 -12.61 -4.96
CA LEU A 296 -3.35 -11.30 -4.52
C LEU A 296 -4.71 -11.37 -3.80
N ALA A 297 -5.14 -12.58 -3.41
CA ALA A 297 -6.39 -12.77 -2.69
C ALA A 297 -6.37 -12.09 -1.32
N ARG A 298 -7.51 -11.51 -0.94
CA ARG A 298 -7.65 -10.67 0.25
C ARG A 298 -8.97 -10.97 0.96
N TYR A 299 -8.94 -10.93 2.29
CA TYR A 299 -10.17 -10.84 3.08
C TYR A 299 -10.61 -9.38 3.21
N VAL A 300 -11.92 -9.20 3.40
CA VAL A 300 -12.54 -7.91 3.68
C VAL A 300 -13.40 -8.07 4.91
N GLU A 301 -13.24 -7.19 5.89
CA GLU A 301 -14.14 -7.20 7.05
C GLU A 301 -15.54 -6.75 6.64
N THR A 302 -16.54 -7.60 6.86
CA THR A 302 -17.92 -7.37 6.39
C THR A 302 -18.74 -6.52 7.34
N HIS A 303 -18.54 -6.65 8.66
CA HIS A 303 -19.19 -5.85 9.71
C HIS A 303 -20.72 -5.77 9.58
N THR A 304 -21.40 -6.91 9.36
CA THR A 304 -22.83 -6.98 8.98
C THR A 304 -23.82 -6.65 10.09
N ASP A 305 -23.39 -6.66 11.35
CA ASP A 305 -24.26 -6.61 12.53
C ASP A 305 -24.11 -5.30 13.35
N ILE A 306 -23.61 -4.25 12.71
CA ILE A 306 -23.41 -2.96 13.36
C ILE A 306 -24.75 -2.26 13.61
N LYS A 307 -25.05 -1.96 14.88
CA LYS A 307 -26.26 -1.22 15.26
C LYS A 307 -26.17 0.23 14.81
N GLY A 308 -27.28 0.75 14.26
CA GLY A 308 -27.41 2.16 13.91
C GLY A 308 -26.95 2.53 12.49
N THR A 309 -26.44 1.58 11.71
CA THR A 309 -26.14 1.81 10.29
C THR A 309 -26.21 0.51 9.48
N ARG A 310 -26.73 0.58 8.24
CA ARG A 310 -26.70 -0.54 7.29
C ARG A 310 -25.53 -0.49 6.31
N TYR A 311 -24.77 0.60 6.33
CA TYR A 311 -23.71 0.92 5.37
C TYR A 311 -22.74 -0.24 5.10
N TRP A 312 -22.28 -0.93 6.15
CA TRP A 312 -21.29 -2.00 6.03
C TRP A 312 -21.83 -3.22 5.28
N ARG A 313 -23.11 -3.57 5.51
CA ARG A 313 -23.82 -4.62 4.79
C ARG A 313 -24.11 -4.20 3.35
N ASP A 314 -24.76 -3.06 3.18
CA ASP A 314 -25.22 -2.61 1.86
C ASP A 314 -24.03 -2.37 0.91
N SER A 315 -22.87 -1.90 1.42
CA SER A 315 -21.63 -1.77 0.61
C SER A 315 -21.06 -3.11 0.14
N ILE A 316 -21.18 -4.18 0.93
CA ILE A 316 -20.78 -5.53 0.50
C ILE A 316 -21.74 -6.05 -0.58
N GLU A 317 -23.04 -5.81 -0.44
CA GLU A 317 -24.04 -6.21 -1.46
C GLU A 317 -23.80 -5.50 -2.79
N ILE A 318 -23.49 -4.19 -2.76
CA ILE A 318 -23.08 -3.44 -3.95
C ILE A 318 -21.82 -4.04 -4.58
N GLN A 319 -20.80 -4.34 -3.77
CA GLN A 319 -19.56 -4.95 -4.23
C GLN A 319 -19.79 -6.31 -4.89
N GLN A 320 -20.56 -7.19 -4.25
CA GLN A 320 -20.84 -8.53 -4.74
C GLN A 320 -21.59 -8.49 -6.08
N ARG A 321 -22.62 -7.66 -6.18
CA ARG A 321 -23.37 -7.47 -7.43
C ARG A 321 -22.50 -6.96 -8.56
N ARG A 322 -21.62 -5.98 -8.30
CA ARG A 322 -20.67 -5.47 -9.31
C ARG A 322 -19.64 -6.50 -9.73
N LEU A 323 -19.20 -7.37 -8.83
CA LEU A 323 -18.37 -8.52 -9.17
C LEU A 323 -19.14 -9.49 -10.08
N GLU A 324 -20.40 -9.78 -9.74
CA GLU A 324 -21.25 -10.71 -10.51
C GLU A 324 -21.50 -10.27 -11.95
N GLU A 325 -21.87 -9.00 -12.14
CA GLU A 325 -22.06 -8.40 -13.46
C GLU A 325 -20.80 -8.45 -14.33
N ARG A 326 -19.62 -8.48 -13.69
CA ARG A 326 -18.33 -8.43 -14.37
C ARG A 326 -17.71 -9.79 -14.62
N TYR A 327 -18.21 -10.89 -14.05
CA TYR A 327 -17.63 -12.23 -14.26
C TYR A 327 -17.40 -12.55 -15.74
N PHE A 328 -18.32 -12.12 -16.61
CA PHE A 328 -18.24 -12.37 -18.06
C PHE A 328 -17.24 -11.48 -18.81
N THR A 329 -16.61 -10.51 -18.15
CA THR A 329 -15.60 -9.61 -18.77
C THR A 329 -14.23 -9.70 -18.10
N VAL A 330 -14.04 -10.58 -17.10
CA VAL A 330 -12.78 -10.70 -16.32
C VAL A 330 -11.58 -11.11 -17.18
N ASP A 331 -11.79 -11.92 -18.21
CA ASP A 331 -10.72 -12.48 -19.05
C ASP A 331 -10.25 -11.55 -20.18
N ARG A 332 -10.75 -10.32 -20.23
CA ARG A 332 -10.30 -9.34 -21.22
C ARG A 332 -8.91 -8.85 -20.84
N GLU A 333 -7.99 -8.89 -21.81
CA GLU A 333 -6.67 -8.28 -21.64
C GLU A 333 -6.84 -6.78 -21.36
N LYS A 334 -6.16 -6.31 -20.32
CA LYS A 334 -6.29 -4.92 -19.90
C LYS A 334 -5.22 -4.08 -20.54
N GLU A 335 -5.64 -3.05 -21.23
CA GLU A 335 -4.75 -2.04 -21.77
C GLU A 335 -4.31 -1.12 -20.63
N MET A 336 -3.18 -1.43 -20.01
CA MET A 336 -2.59 -0.60 -18.94
C MET A 336 -2.36 0.84 -19.40
N ASP A 337 -2.14 1.07 -20.70
CA ASP A 337 -2.06 2.40 -21.29
C ASP A 337 -3.36 3.19 -21.15
N SER A 338 -4.53 2.54 -21.26
CA SER A 338 -5.82 3.17 -21.01
C SER A 338 -5.99 3.56 -19.53
N ILE A 339 -5.47 2.75 -18.58
CA ILE A 339 -5.55 3.08 -17.15
C ILE A 339 -4.63 4.25 -16.81
N VAL A 340 -3.43 4.29 -17.41
CA VAL A 340 -2.52 5.44 -17.31
C VAL A 340 -3.18 6.70 -17.88
N GLN A 341 -3.86 6.59 -19.03
CA GLN A 341 -4.59 7.72 -19.60
C GLN A 341 -5.72 8.20 -18.69
N SER A 342 -6.51 7.29 -18.11
CA SER A 342 -7.56 7.63 -17.13
C SER A 342 -7.00 8.38 -15.91
N ALA A 343 -5.78 8.07 -15.48
CA ALA A 343 -5.10 8.80 -14.41
C ALA A 343 -4.77 10.25 -14.81
N PHE A 344 -4.32 10.47 -16.04
CA PHE A 344 -4.07 11.82 -16.56
C PHE A 344 -5.36 12.60 -16.81
N ASP A 345 -6.42 11.94 -17.27
CA ASP A 345 -7.71 12.58 -17.54
C ASP A 345 -8.32 13.14 -16.24
N ILE A 346 -8.30 12.38 -15.14
CA ILE A 346 -8.79 12.86 -13.85
C ILE A 346 -7.91 13.99 -13.26
N GLU A 347 -6.59 13.97 -13.49
CA GLU A 347 -5.70 15.09 -13.14
C GLU A 347 -6.07 16.36 -13.92
N ALA A 348 -6.32 16.21 -15.23
CA ALA A 348 -6.74 17.31 -16.09
C ALA A 348 -8.11 17.87 -15.66
N ASP A 349 -9.07 17.01 -15.35
CA ASP A 349 -10.38 17.43 -14.84
C ASP A 349 -10.27 18.15 -13.48
N LEU A 350 -9.37 17.70 -12.61
CA LEU A 350 -9.09 18.38 -11.35
C LEU A 350 -8.50 19.78 -11.56
N LEU A 351 -7.51 19.90 -12.44
CA LEU A 351 -6.87 21.18 -12.77
C LEU A 351 -7.86 22.17 -13.41
N ASN A 352 -8.80 21.66 -14.20
CA ASN A 352 -9.82 22.46 -14.89
C ASN A 352 -11.08 22.70 -14.04
N GLY A 353 -11.15 22.20 -12.81
CA GLY A 353 -12.32 22.33 -11.93
C GLY A 353 -13.56 21.55 -12.39
N LYS A 354 -13.37 20.51 -13.21
CA LYS A 354 -14.43 19.67 -13.81
C LYS A 354 -14.61 18.31 -13.14
N ALA A 355 -13.70 17.92 -12.23
CA ALA A 355 -13.72 16.60 -11.61
C ALA A 355 -15.02 16.32 -10.82
N ASP A 356 -15.53 17.30 -10.09
CA ASP A 356 -16.80 17.16 -9.36
C ASP A 356 -17.97 16.91 -10.32
N ASP A 357 -18.03 17.64 -11.44
CA ASP A 357 -19.05 17.51 -12.46
C ASP A 357 -18.97 16.16 -13.19
N PHE A 358 -17.75 15.68 -13.47
CA PHE A 358 -17.53 14.34 -14.03
C PHE A 358 -18.21 13.25 -13.19
N PHE A 359 -18.08 13.34 -11.86
CA PHE A 359 -18.70 12.39 -10.96
C PHE A 359 -20.21 12.64 -10.75
N ARG A 360 -20.67 13.88 -10.76
CA ARG A 360 -22.10 14.21 -10.51
C ARG A 360 -23.00 13.98 -11.72
N LEU A 361 -22.53 14.32 -12.92
CA LEU A 361 -23.37 14.40 -14.13
C LEU A 361 -23.43 13.09 -14.90
N ARG A 362 -22.48 12.18 -14.68
CA ARG A 362 -22.44 10.91 -15.39
C ARG A 362 -23.55 9.98 -14.88
N SER A 363 -24.19 9.28 -15.82
CA SER A 363 -25.22 8.30 -15.49
C SER A 363 -24.57 7.01 -15.01
N TRP A 364 -24.36 6.91 -13.71
CA TRP A 364 -23.76 5.75 -13.07
C TRP A 364 -24.78 4.64 -12.80
N ARG A 365 -24.37 3.38 -12.98
CA ARG A 365 -25.28 2.22 -12.86
C ARG A 365 -25.82 2.03 -11.44
N SER A 366 -25.00 2.24 -10.41
CA SER A 366 -25.39 2.02 -9.01
C SER A 366 -26.37 3.09 -8.54
N ALA A 367 -26.24 4.32 -9.06
CA ALA A 367 -27.18 5.41 -8.77
C ALA A 367 -28.61 5.10 -9.24
N ARG A 368 -28.78 4.34 -10.33
CA ARG A 368 -30.11 3.91 -10.81
C ARG A 368 -30.79 2.95 -9.83
N VAL A 369 -30.02 2.02 -9.25
CA VAL A 369 -30.56 0.96 -8.38
C VAL A 369 -30.78 1.41 -6.93
N MET A 370 -30.22 2.55 -6.50
CA MET A 370 -30.52 3.10 -5.16
C MET A 370 -31.83 3.89 -5.10
N HIS A 371 -32.44 4.19 -6.25
CA HIS A 371 -33.69 4.95 -6.37
C HIS A 371 -34.87 4.12 -6.87
N ASP A 372 -34.64 2.86 -7.24
CA ASP A 372 -35.65 1.82 -7.47
C ASP A 372 -35.81 0.96 -6.20
#